data_AF-A0A6S6UD06-F1
#
_entry.id   AF-A0A6S6UD06-F1
#
_cell.length_a   1.000
_cell.length_b   1.000
_cell.length_c   1.000
_cell.angle_alpha   90.00
_cell.angle_beta   90.00
_cell.angle_gamma   90.00
#
_symmetry.space_group_name_H-M   'P 1'
#
loop_
_entity.id
_entity.type
_entity.pdbx_description
1 polymer ?
#
loop_
_entity_poly.entity_id
_entity_poly.type
_entity_poly.pdbx_seq_one_letter_code
_entity_poly.pdbx_strand_id
1 'polypeptide(L)'
;MSFSKLSTTLQKELQKNNYLKPTPIQEKVIPLVLEGHDIMAQAQTGTGKSAAFVLPLLELLAQNPYEGKRKIKVLVLAPTRELTLQISETFS
;
A
#
# COMPACT_ATOMS: atom_id res chain seq x y z
N MET A 1 -13.77 0.49 11.65
CA MET A 1 -12.41 -0.08 11.75
C MET A 1 -11.43 0.96 11.21
N SER A 2 -10.24 1.07 11.80
CA SER A 2 -9.22 2.07 11.44
C SER A 2 -7.99 1.38 10.83
N PHE A 3 -7.05 2.16 10.28
CA PHE A 3 -5.74 1.68 9.82
C PHE A 3 -4.81 1.26 10.98
N SER A 4 -5.35 0.65 12.04
CA SER A 4 -4.64 0.37 13.30
C SER A 4 -3.47 -0.61 13.18
N LYS A 5 -3.39 -1.36 12.07
CA LYS A 5 -2.28 -2.27 11.76
C LYS A 5 -1.04 -1.57 11.18
N LEU A 6 -1.14 -0.29 10.81
CA LEU A 6 -0.04 0.51 10.28
C LEU A 6 0.61 1.37 11.38
N SER A 7 1.84 1.81 11.17
CA SER A 7 2.54 2.71 12.09
C SER A 7 1.80 4.04 12.30
N THR A 8 2.03 4.67 13.44
CA THR A 8 1.45 5.98 13.76
C THR A 8 1.89 7.07 12.77
N THR A 9 3.11 6.97 12.24
CA THR A 9 3.62 7.87 11.20
C THR A 9 2.79 7.75 9.93
N LEU A 10 2.57 6.53 9.44
CA LEU A 10 1.77 6.30 8.24
C LEU A 10 0.30 6.69 8.46
N GLN A 11 -0.28 6.39 9.62
CA GLN A 11 -1.64 6.81 9.96
C GLN A 11 -1.83 8.34 9.94
N LYS A 12 -0.85 9.11 10.42
CA LYS A 12 -0.88 10.59 10.36
C LYS A 12 -0.87 11.08 8.92
N GLU A 13 -0.06 10.46 8.06
CA GLU A 13 0.03 10.84 6.66
C GLU A 13 -1.23 10.47 5.87
N LEU A 14 -1.81 9.31 6.17
CA LEU A 14 -3.11 8.89 5.64
C LEU A 14 -4.21 9.91 5.96
N GLN A 15 -4.26 10.42 7.20
CA GLN A 15 -5.22 11.46 7.57
C GLN A 15 -5.07 12.75 6.75
N LYS A 16 -3.83 13.20 6.51
CA LYS A 16 -3.57 14.38 5.67
C LYS A 16 -3.99 14.18 4.22
N ASN A 17 -3.84 12.95 3.72
CA ASN A 17 -4.20 12.55 2.37
C ASN A 17 -5.66 12.06 2.26
N ASN A 18 -6.51 12.38 3.25
CA ASN A 18 -7.94 12.06 3.27
C ASN A 18 -8.29 10.55 3.25
N TYR A 19 -7.35 9.68 3.64
CA TYR A 19 -7.60 8.27 3.93
C TYR A 19 -8.18 8.13 5.34
N LEU A 20 -9.47 8.44 5.49
CA LEU A 20 -10.15 8.46 6.79
C LEU A 20 -10.48 7.06 7.32
N LYS A 21 -10.91 6.15 6.43
CA LYS A 21 -11.29 4.78 6.76
C LYS A 21 -10.85 3.84 5.63
N PRO A 22 -10.38 2.63 5.95
CA PRO A 22 -10.04 1.65 4.94
C PRO A 22 -11.30 1.20 4.18
N THR A 23 -11.15 0.94 2.88
CA THR A 23 -12.21 0.30 2.08
C THR A 23 -12.26 -1.21 2.37
N PRO A 24 -13.34 -1.93 2.02
CA PRO A 24 -13.45 -3.36 2.30
C PRO A 24 -12.30 -4.22 1.73
N ILE A 25 -11.71 -3.81 0.60
CA ILE A 25 -10.55 -4.52 0.03
C ILE A 25 -9.27 -4.21 0.81
N GLN A 26 -9.10 -2.97 1.29
CA GLN A 26 -7.96 -2.58 2.11
C GLN A 26 -8.00 -3.28 3.48
N GLU A 27 -9.16 -3.36 4.12
CA GLU A 27 -9.34 -4.07 5.40
C GLU A 27 -8.93 -5.54 5.32
N LYS A 28 -9.19 -6.19 4.18
CA LYS A 28 -8.87 -7.61 3.97
C LYS A 28 -7.42 -7.83 3.54
N VAL A 29 -6.89 -6.99 2.65
CA VAL A 29 -5.58 -7.23 2.03
C VAL A 29 -4.43 -6.74 2.89
N ILE A 30 -4.56 -5.57 3.54
CA ILE A 30 -3.46 -4.96 4.32
C ILE A 30 -2.87 -5.93 5.36
N PRO A 31 -3.64 -6.58 6.25
CA PRO A 31 -3.06 -7.48 7.25
C PRO A 31 -2.34 -8.67 6.60
N LEU A 32 -2.90 -9.24 5.53
CA LEU A 32 -2.31 -10.38 4.85
C LEU A 32 -0.94 -10.04 4.21
N VAL A 33 -0.81 -8.84 3.63
CA VAL A 33 0.48 -8.38 3.06
C VAL A 33 1.51 -8.15 4.17
N LEU A 34 1.12 -7.55 5.29
CA LEU A 34 2.02 -7.34 6.44
C LEU A 34 2.50 -8.67 7.04
N GLU A 35 1.69 -9.72 6.96
CA GLU A 35 2.03 -11.09 7.38
C GLU A 35 2.89 -11.85 6.35
N GLY A 36 3.13 -11.27 5.17
CA GLY A 36 3.97 -11.87 4.13
C GLY A 36 3.27 -12.94 3.30
N HIS A 37 1.94 -12.96 3.27
CA HIS A 37 1.18 -13.90 2.45
C HIS A 37 1.16 -13.50 0.97
N ASP A 38 1.18 -14.50 0.09
CA ASP A 38 0.82 -14.35 -1.32
C ASP A 38 -0.71 -14.24 -1.46
N ILE A 39 -1.18 -13.25 -2.20
CA ILE A 39 -2.61 -12.89 -2.25
C ILE A 39 -3.07 -12.69 -3.68
N MET A 40 -4.23 -13.26 -4.01
CA MET A 40 -5.02 -12.87 -5.17
C MET A 40 -6.24 -12.08 -4.70
N ALA A 41 -6.34 -10.83 -5.14
CA ALA A 41 -7.39 -9.90 -4.73
C ALA A 41 -8.23 -9.46 -5.94
N GLN A 42 -9.56 -9.60 -5.84
CA GLN A 42 -10.50 -9.13 -6.85
C GLN A 42 -11.43 -8.08 -6.26
N ALA A 43 -11.51 -6.92 -6.91
CA ALA A 43 -12.49 -5.88 -6.60
C ALA A 43 -12.74 -5.02 -7.85
N GLN A 44 -13.79 -4.19 -7.84
CA GLN A 44 -14.10 -3.27 -8.93
C GLN A 44 -13.06 -2.13 -9.03
N THR A 45 -12.94 -1.48 -10.19
CA THR A 45 -12.12 -0.26 -10.32
C THR A 45 -12.67 0.84 -9.42
N GLY A 46 -11.79 1.68 -8.85
CA GLY A 46 -12.18 2.75 -7.92
C GLY A 46 -12.42 2.32 -6.47
N THR A 47 -12.25 1.03 -6.11
CA THR A 47 -12.46 0.54 -4.74
C THR A 47 -11.24 0.68 -3.81
N GLY A 48 -10.18 1.38 -4.25
CA GLY A 48 -8.97 1.56 -3.46
C GLY A 48 -7.99 0.38 -3.48
N LYS A 49 -8.02 -0.46 -4.54
CA LYS A 49 -7.11 -1.62 -4.70
C LYS A 49 -5.63 -1.23 -4.68
N SER A 50 -5.26 -0.08 -5.24
CA SER A 50 -3.86 0.39 -5.25
C SER A 50 -3.33 0.58 -3.83
N ALA A 51 -4.02 1.37 -3.02
CA ALA A 51 -3.66 1.57 -1.62
C ALA A 51 -3.68 0.26 -0.80
N ALA A 52 -4.50 -0.73 -1.19
CA ALA A 52 -4.56 -2.02 -0.51
C ALA A 52 -3.23 -2.79 -0.53
N PHE A 53 -2.41 -2.65 -1.59
CA PHE A 53 -1.06 -3.21 -1.62
C PHE A 53 0.04 -2.17 -1.33
N VAL A 54 -0.16 -0.89 -1.69
CA VAL A 54 0.89 0.15 -1.50
C VAL A 54 1.12 0.46 -0.02
N LEU A 55 0.06 0.67 0.76
CA LEU A 55 0.20 1.06 2.17
C LEU A 55 0.98 0.03 3.03
N PRO A 56 0.68 -1.28 2.97
CA PRO A 56 1.46 -2.26 3.72
C PRO A 56 2.89 -2.38 3.17
N LEU A 57 3.14 -2.16 1.87
CA LEU A 57 4.50 -2.13 1.32
C LEU A 57 5.31 -0.95 1.88
N LEU A 58 4.73 0.24 1.97
CA LEU A 58 5.40 1.41 2.58
C LEU A 58 5.76 1.14 4.04
N GLU A 59 4.86 0.50 4.80
CA GLU A 59 5.10 0.09 6.17
C GLU A 59 6.29 -0.88 6.28
N LEU A 60 6.30 -1.95 5.47
CA LEU A 60 7.39 -2.94 5.45
C LEU A 60 8.73 -2.32 5.04
N LEU A 61 8.73 -1.40 4.06
CA LEU A 61 9.93 -0.69 3.62
C LEU A 61 10.48 0.25 4.69
N ALA A 62 9.61 0.90 5.45
CA ALA A 62 10.00 1.79 6.55
C ALA A 62 10.57 1.01 7.75
N GLN A 63 10.04 -0.18 8.04
CA GLN A 63 10.52 -1.03 9.13
C GLN A 63 11.88 -1.68 8.87
N ASN A 64 12.26 -1.86 7.61
CA ASN A 64 13.53 -2.46 7.21
C ASN A 64 14.36 -1.50 6.35
N PRO A 65 14.87 -0.38 6.92
CA PRO A 65 15.72 0.54 6.19
C PRO A 65 17.01 -0.17 5.79
N TYR A 66 17.43 -0.04 4.53
CA TYR A 66 18.67 -0.66 4.06
C TYR A 66 19.84 0.31 4.21
N GLU A 67 20.90 -0.13 4.86
CA GLU A 67 22.15 0.60 4.96
C GLU A 67 23.06 0.24 3.78
N GLY A 68 23.48 1.25 3.01
CA GLY A 68 24.37 1.09 1.85
C GLY A 68 23.73 1.48 0.51
N LYS A 69 24.23 0.90 -0.60
CA LYS A 69 23.73 1.23 -1.95
C LYS A 69 22.25 0.83 -2.06
N ARG A 70 21.42 1.76 -2.56
CA ARG A 70 19.98 1.54 -2.80
C ARG A 70 19.78 0.31 -3.70
N LYS A 71 18.87 -0.57 -3.30
CA LYS A 71 18.42 -1.74 -4.06
C LYS A 71 16.92 -1.64 -4.33
N ILE A 72 16.48 -2.18 -5.46
CA ILE A 72 15.05 -2.32 -5.76
C ILE A 72 14.49 -3.41 -4.85
N LYS A 73 13.47 -3.06 -4.04
CA LYS A 73 12.82 -3.97 -3.08
C LYS A 73 11.41 -4.40 -3.50
N VAL A 74 10.78 -3.62 -4.37
CA VAL A 74 9.40 -3.82 -4.82
C VAL A 74 9.35 -3.58 -6.33
N LEU A 75 8.66 -4.48 -7.04
CA LEU A 75 8.34 -4.33 -8.45
C LEU A 75 6.81 -4.38 -8.61
N VAL A 76 6.24 -3.30 -9.13
CA VAL A 76 4.82 -3.24 -9.47
C VAL A 76 4.70 -3.27 -10.98
N LEU A 77 3.94 -4.23 -11.50
CA LEU A 77 3.68 -4.38 -12.94
C LEU A 77 2.26 -3.93 -13.25
N ALA A 78 2.11 -3.09 -14.27
CA ALA A 78 0.83 -2.64 -14.77
C ALA A 78 0.82 -2.71 -16.32
N PRO A 79 -0.34 -2.98 -16.94
CA PRO A 79 -0.45 -3.21 -18.38
C PRO A 79 -0.26 -1.96 -19.23
N THR A 80 -0.44 -0.76 -18.68
CA THR A 80 -0.34 0.51 -19.44
C THR A 80 0.44 1.56 -18.68
N ARG A 81 0.99 2.53 -19.43
CA ARG A 81 1.72 3.67 -18.89
C ARG A 81 0.82 4.53 -17.99
N GLU A 82 -0.41 4.78 -18.42
CA GLU A 82 -1.39 5.60 -17.71
C GLU A 82 -1.72 4.98 -16.36
N LEU A 83 -1.97 3.67 -16.31
CA LEU A 83 -2.22 2.95 -15.07
C LEU A 83 -0.98 2.91 -14.17
N THR A 84 0.21 2.80 -14.76
CA THR A 84 1.48 2.86 -14.01
C THR A 84 1.64 4.21 -13.30
N LEU A 85 1.32 5.31 -13.99
CA LEU A 85 1.36 6.65 -13.42
C LEU A 85 0.35 6.82 -12.28
N GLN A 86 -0.90 6.39 -12.49
CA GLN A 86 -1.94 6.42 -11.45
C GLN A 86 -1.55 5.63 -10.19
N ILE A 87 -0.91 4.47 -10.37
CA ILE A 87 -0.40 3.68 -9.23
C ILE A 87 0.76 4.41 -8.55
N SER A 88 1.67 5.03 -9.31
CA SER A 88 2.81 5.75 -8.75
C SER A 88 2.41 6.94 -7.87
N GLU A 89 1.30 7.61 -8.18
CA GLU A 89 0.74 8.68 -7.34
C GLU A 89 0.33 8.18 -5.95
N THR A 90 0.01 6.89 -5.81
CA THR A 90 -0.31 6.30 -4.48
C THR A 90 0.93 6.19 -3.58
N PHE A 91 2.14 6.27 -4.13
CA PHE A 91 3.40 6.27 -3.39
C PHE A 91 3.88 7.67 -2.99
N SER A 92 3.23 8.73 -3.48
CA SER A 92 3.58 10.13 -3.21
C SER A 92 2.76 10.69 -2.06
#